data_AF-A0A9P0X1C3-F1
#
_entry.id   AF-A0A9P0X1C3-F1
#
_cell.length_a   1.000
_cell.length_b   1.000
_cell.length_c   1.000
_cell.angle_alpha   90.00
_cell.angle_beta   90.00
_cell.angle_gamma   90.00
#
_symmetry.space_group_name_H-M   'P 1'
#
loop_
_entity.id
_entity.type
_entity.pdbx_description
1 polymer ?
#
loop_
_entity_poly.entity_id
_entity_poly.type
_entity_poly.pdbx_seq_one_letter_code
_entity_poly.pdbx_strand_id
1 'polypeptide(L)'
;MHILCVVAFLITYVKAQDANCDFSQKVVPGRTYYVYNPGYPRNYRPGVQCRTIATCPTGYNCRINCQVNIPEVNFNSIFRLVHWLGCYMDRLLVSKTGDPTLASADSYCGRGQLTAVSVAQTLAIGLISSMNSRGGTYYCTLVAQAATPGPSPVCSCGARKSTRIVGGQDALPNEFPSMVALVERGGSNVMCGGVIISNRYVLSAAHCITNKDPRNLAVVVGEHDISTGTDTPGTQAYLVSNIRIHPQFNDVNYDYDIAIITVAQNIQFNKYASPVCLPFKFANYDFAGQKLTIIGWGTIFIGGPTPNVLQKVDVDVINQDVCKWAVPSLTSRQICTYTPGKDACQFDSGGPLLYTDPQTGLLFHAGIVSSGKLCASANEPGVNTRVTELLNWIVQNAPADYCRK
;
A
#
# COMPACT_ATOMS: atom_id res chain seq x y z
N MET A 1 6.06 52.35 17.32
CA MET A 1 4.81 51.79 16.74
C MET A 1 5.17 50.98 15.51
N HIS A 2 5.50 49.70 15.67
CA HIS A 2 5.49 48.71 14.59
C HIS A 2 5.20 47.34 15.18
N ILE A 3 4.20 46.69 14.60
CA ILE A 3 3.49 45.51 15.07
C ILE A 3 4.30 44.26 14.71
N LEU A 4 4.65 43.45 15.71
CA LEU A 4 5.13 42.08 15.50
C LEU A 4 3.95 41.25 14.97
N CYS A 5 4.00 40.90 13.68
CA CYS A 5 3.12 39.90 13.10
C CYS A 5 3.85 38.55 13.15
N VAL A 6 3.74 37.86 14.29
CA VAL A 6 4.14 36.45 14.40
C VAL A 6 3.11 35.63 13.62
N VAL A 7 3.43 35.30 12.37
CA VAL A 7 2.66 34.29 11.62
C VAL A 7 3.04 32.93 12.19
N ALA A 8 2.28 32.50 13.20
CA ALA A 8 2.27 31.12 13.63
C ALA A 8 1.84 30.26 12.44
N PHE A 9 2.80 29.58 11.82
CA PHE A 9 2.50 28.49 10.89
C PHE A 9 1.71 27.44 11.67
N LEU A 10 0.40 27.38 11.39
CA LEU A 10 -0.46 26.27 11.76
C LEU A 10 0.10 25.03 11.05
N ILE A 11 0.96 24.30 11.75
CA ILE A 11 1.10 22.86 11.55
C ILE A 11 -0.34 22.34 11.54
N THR A 12 -0.77 21.71 10.46
CA THR A 12 -1.98 20.87 10.50
C THR A 12 -1.62 19.68 11.39
N TYR A 13 -1.68 19.89 12.70
CA TYR A 13 -1.90 18.83 13.65
C TYR A 13 -3.09 18.05 13.12
N VAL A 14 -2.98 16.72 13.08
CA VAL A 14 -4.14 15.82 12.96
C VAL A 14 -5.21 16.46 13.83
N LYS A 15 -6.29 16.98 13.21
CA LYS A 15 -7.32 17.68 13.98
C LYS A 15 -7.63 16.79 15.16
N ALA A 16 -7.58 17.35 16.37
CA ALA A 16 -8.07 16.64 17.54
C ALA A 16 -9.47 16.15 17.17
N GLN A 17 -9.58 14.83 16.99
CA GLN A 17 -10.84 14.13 16.95
C GLN A 17 -11.60 14.48 18.21
N ASP A 18 -12.92 14.58 18.10
CA ASP A 18 -13.77 15.20 19.12
C ASP A 18 -13.38 14.72 20.53
N ALA A 19 -12.78 15.62 21.32
CA ALA A 19 -12.24 15.30 22.64
C ALA A 19 -13.31 14.76 23.60
N ASN A 20 -14.60 14.94 23.26
CA ASN A 20 -15.71 14.45 24.04
C ASN A 20 -16.07 12.99 23.76
N CYS A 21 -15.58 12.39 22.66
CA CYS A 21 -15.98 11.03 22.29
C CYS A 21 -14.91 10.14 21.64
N ASP A 22 -13.65 10.59 21.62
CA ASP A 22 -12.51 9.77 21.21
C ASP A 22 -11.91 9.00 22.39
N PHE A 23 -11.94 7.66 22.30
CA PHE A 23 -11.51 6.80 23.40
C PHE A 23 -10.57 5.68 22.96
N SER A 24 -9.67 5.29 23.86
CA SER A 24 -8.84 4.09 23.72
C SER A 24 -9.20 3.08 24.80
N GLN A 25 -9.52 1.86 24.39
CA GLN A 25 -9.92 0.78 25.29
C GLN A 25 -8.89 -0.36 25.25
N LYS A 26 -8.20 -0.58 26.37
CA LYS A 26 -7.45 -1.82 26.58
C LYS A 26 -8.43 -2.92 27.00
N VAL A 27 -8.54 -3.96 26.18
CA VAL A 27 -9.48 -5.06 26.39
C VAL A 27 -8.77 -6.16 27.17
N VAL A 28 -9.48 -6.80 28.09
CA VAL A 28 -8.96 -7.90 28.92
C VAL A 28 -9.80 -9.16 28.66
N PRO A 29 -9.21 -10.36 28.54
CA PRO A 29 -9.93 -11.61 28.35
C PRO A 29 -10.96 -11.85 29.46
N GLY A 30 -12.12 -12.40 29.09
CA GLY A 30 -13.21 -12.68 30.03
C GLY A 30 -14.04 -11.45 30.47
N ARG A 31 -13.68 -10.24 30.04
CA ARG A 31 -14.45 -9.01 30.32
C ARG A 31 -15.10 -8.46 29.05
N THR A 32 -16.36 -8.05 29.19
CA THR A 32 -17.12 -7.35 28.14
C THR A 32 -17.06 -5.86 28.37
N TYR A 33 -16.75 -5.13 27.30
CA TYR A 33 -16.77 -3.68 27.21
C TYR A 33 -17.90 -3.25 26.27
N TYR A 34 -18.28 -1.99 26.34
CA TYR A 34 -19.37 -1.45 25.53
C TYR A 34 -18.91 -0.20 24.80
N VAL A 35 -19.19 -0.16 23.49
CA VAL A 35 -18.90 0.99 22.64
C VAL A 35 -20.21 1.43 22.01
N TYR A 36 -20.60 2.67 22.21
CA TYR A 36 -21.90 3.18 21.78
C TYR A 36 -21.80 4.64 21.37
N ASN A 37 -22.81 5.13 20.65
CA ASN A 37 -22.81 6.51 20.22
C ASN A 37 -22.91 7.51 21.40
N PRO A 38 -22.38 8.72 21.26
CA PRO A 38 -22.58 9.76 22.26
C PRO A 38 -24.07 10.00 22.53
N GLY A 39 -24.45 9.98 23.81
CA GLY A 39 -25.83 10.16 24.24
C GLY A 39 -26.72 8.91 24.18
N TYR A 40 -26.18 7.73 23.85
CA TYR A 40 -26.93 6.46 23.91
C TYR A 40 -27.64 6.28 25.27
N PRO A 41 -28.91 5.84 25.32
CA PRO A 41 -29.72 5.26 24.25
C PRO A 41 -30.39 6.26 23.30
N ARG A 42 -30.16 7.58 23.46
CA ARG A 42 -30.67 8.59 22.54
C ARG A 42 -29.87 8.60 21.24
N ASN A 43 -30.48 9.15 20.20
CA ASN A 43 -29.80 9.35 18.94
C ASN A 43 -28.58 10.27 19.11
N TYR A 44 -27.50 9.96 18.41
CA TYR A 44 -26.38 10.89 18.30
C TYR A 44 -26.83 12.20 17.61
N ARG A 45 -26.12 13.29 17.90
CA ARG A 45 -26.37 14.59 17.29
C ARG A 45 -25.81 14.67 15.86
N PRO A 46 -26.28 15.62 15.04
CA PRO A 46 -25.68 15.90 13.73
C PRO A 46 -24.22 16.39 13.87
N GLY A 47 -23.37 16.09 12.89
CA GLY A 47 -21.98 16.56 12.83
C GLY A 47 -20.98 15.87 13.76
N VAL A 48 -21.37 14.74 14.37
CA VAL A 48 -20.55 13.99 15.32
C VAL A 48 -19.45 13.22 14.58
N GLN A 49 -18.23 13.30 15.09
CA GLN A 49 -17.08 12.53 14.61
C GLN A 49 -16.37 11.90 15.80
N CYS A 50 -16.70 10.64 16.09
CA CYS A 50 -16.14 9.90 17.22
C CYS A 50 -15.34 8.71 16.73
N ARG A 51 -14.34 8.32 17.53
CA ARG A 51 -13.57 7.13 17.29
C ARG A 51 -13.23 6.40 18.58
N THR A 52 -13.32 5.09 18.55
CA THR A 52 -12.86 4.20 19.61
C THR A 52 -11.80 3.26 19.08
N ILE A 53 -10.63 3.22 19.72
CA ILE A 53 -9.56 2.26 19.39
C ILE A 53 -9.51 1.22 20.49
N ALA A 54 -9.76 -0.04 20.14
CA ALA A 54 -9.65 -1.18 21.04
C ALA A 54 -8.30 -1.87 20.82
N THR A 55 -7.61 -2.20 21.92
CA THR A 55 -6.38 -3.00 21.92
C THR A 55 -6.55 -4.24 22.79
N CYS A 56 -6.49 -5.41 22.19
CA CYS A 56 -6.55 -6.72 22.82
C CYS A 56 -5.14 -7.24 23.14
N PRO A 57 -4.99 -8.13 24.13
CA PRO A 57 -3.67 -8.65 24.49
C PRO A 57 -3.16 -9.66 23.44
N THR A 58 -1.87 -10.00 23.54
CA THR A 58 -1.26 -11.04 22.73
C THR A 58 -1.99 -12.38 22.85
N GLY A 59 -2.22 -13.03 21.70
CA GLY A 59 -3.03 -14.25 21.60
C GLY A 59 -4.54 -14.01 21.49
N TYR A 60 -4.99 -12.75 21.39
CA TYR A 60 -6.40 -12.40 21.26
C TYR A 60 -6.64 -11.39 20.15
N ASN A 61 -7.80 -11.52 19.50
CA ASN A 61 -8.32 -10.54 18.56
C ASN A 61 -9.49 -9.80 19.23
N CYS A 62 -9.70 -8.54 18.86
CA CYS A 62 -10.84 -7.77 19.32
C CYS A 62 -12.06 -8.11 18.48
N ARG A 63 -13.11 -8.60 19.13
CA ARG A 63 -14.41 -8.86 18.49
C ARG A 63 -15.44 -7.86 18.97
N ILE A 64 -16.21 -7.36 18.01
CA ILE A 64 -17.41 -6.57 18.27
C ILE A 64 -18.66 -7.24 17.73
N ASN A 65 -19.76 -7.06 18.46
CA ASN A 65 -21.11 -7.34 17.96
C ASN A 65 -21.96 -6.10 18.22
N CYS A 66 -22.44 -5.47 17.16
CA CYS A 66 -23.10 -4.19 17.18
C CYS A 66 -24.54 -4.31 16.71
N GLN A 67 -25.45 -3.71 17.46
CA GLN A 67 -26.77 -3.35 16.98
C GLN A 67 -26.71 -1.94 16.40
N VAL A 68 -27.04 -1.80 15.13
CA VAL A 68 -26.90 -0.57 14.36
C VAL A 68 -28.27 -0.12 13.87
N ASN A 69 -28.56 1.16 14.02
CA ASN A 69 -29.73 1.84 13.48
C ASN A 69 -29.30 3.23 13.01
N ILE A 70 -28.63 3.27 11.86
CA ILE A 70 -28.05 4.49 11.29
C ILE A 70 -28.87 4.91 10.09
N PRO A 71 -29.29 6.19 9.97
CA PRO A 71 -30.11 6.65 8.85
C PRO A 71 -29.48 6.31 7.49
N GLU A 72 -30.26 5.68 6.63
CA GLU A 72 -29.92 5.45 5.23
C GLU A 72 -30.68 6.42 4.32
N VAL A 73 -30.05 6.90 3.26
CA VAL A 73 -30.72 7.70 2.22
C VAL A 73 -31.19 6.77 1.11
N ASN A 74 -32.51 6.57 1.00
CA ASN A 74 -33.11 5.87 -0.14
C ASN A 74 -33.17 6.84 -1.34
N PHE A 75 -32.28 6.67 -2.31
CA PHE A 75 -32.48 7.25 -3.63
C PHE A 75 -33.60 6.46 -4.34
N ASN A 76 -34.54 7.17 -4.96
CA ASN A 76 -35.70 6.58 -5.65
C ASN A 76 -35.32 5.46 -6.65
N SER A 77 -36.28 4.57 -6.88
CA SER A 77 -36.26 3.25 -7.53
C SER A 77 -35.59 3.07 -8.91
N ILE A 78 -34.93 4.09 -9.47
CA ILE A 78 -34.25 4.03 -10.78
C ILE A 78 -32.81 3.50 -10.65
N PHE A 79 -32.19 3.61 -9.46
CA PHE A 79 -30.78 3.24 -9.22
C PHE A 79 -30.58 1.94 -8.42
N ARG A 80 -31.57 1.02 -8.43
CA ARG A 80 -31.45 -0.28 -7.72
C ARG A 80 -30.35 -1.22 -8.22
N LEU A 81 -29.67 -0.89 -9.32
CA LEU A 81 -28.55 -1.67 -9.87
C LEU A 81 -27.18 -1.28 -9.28
N VAL A 82 -27.10 -0.28 -8.40
CA VAL A 82 -25.83 0.15 -7.79
C VAL A 82 -25.89 -0.05 -6.28
N HIS A 83 -25.75 -1.30 -5.84
CA HIS A 83 -25.68 -1.71 -4.42
C HIS A 83 -24.44 -1.13 -3.67
N TRP A 84 -23.67 -0.26 -4.32
CA TRP A 84 -22.41 0.34 -3.88
C TRP A 84 -22.50 1.83 -3.52
N LEU A 85 -23.67 2.48 -3.65
CA LEU A 85 -23.89 3.88 -3.20
C LEU A 85 -24.11 3.98 -1.66
N GLY A 86 -23.45 3.10 -0.90
CA GLY A 86 -23.66 2.89 0.53
C GLY A 86 -23.29 4.09 1.40
N CYS A 87 -24.07 4.31 2.46
CA CYS A 87 -23.72 5.10 3.64
C CYS A 87 -23.05 6.47 3.39
N TYR A 88 -23.57 7.24 2.42
CA TYR A 88 -22.98 8.52 2.03
C TYR A 88 -23.09 9.59 3.12
N MET A 89 -24.18 9.58 3.89
CA MET A 89 -24.43 10.53 4.99
C MET A 89 -23.83 10.01 6.29
N ASP A 90 -24.65 9.37 7.11
CA ASP A 90 -24.22 8.83 8.38
C ASP A 90 -23.64 7.44 8.20
N ARG A 91 -22.52 7.17 8.86
CA ARG A 91 -21.84 5.89 8.77
C ARG A 91 -21.14 5.52 10.06
N LEU A 92 -21.27 4.24 10.40
CA LEU A 92 -20.39 3.56 11.34
C LEU A 92 -19.24 2.93 10.54
N LEU A 93 -18.03 3.28 10.88
CA LEU A 93 -16.80 2.79 10.29
C LEU A 93 -16.20 1.74 11.21
N VAL A 94 -15.80 0.58 10.67
CA VAL A 94 -15.06 -0.44 11.42
C VAL A 94 -13.78 -0.80 10.68
N SER A 95 -12.63 -0.50 11.28
CA SER A 95 -11.32 -0.91 10.80
C SER A 95 -10.85 -2.15 11.55
N LYS A 96 -10.80 -3.28 10.85
CA LYS A 96 -10.32 -4.58 11.40
C LYS A 96 -8.80 -4.60 11.63
N THR A 97 -8.06 -3.67 11.01
CA THR A 97 -6.61 -3.50 11.22
C THR A 97 -6.32 -2.60 12.42
N GLY A 98 -7.31 -1.84 12.88
CA GLY A 98 -7.11 -0.83 13.91
C GLY A 98 -6.52 0.48 13.39
N ASP A 99 -6.55 0.71 12.06
CA ASP A 99 -6.14 1.99 11.46
C ASP A 99 -6.87 3.16 12.15
N PRO A 100 -6.13 4.03 12.86
CA PRO A 100 -6.72 5.13 13.61
C PRO A 100 -7.32 6.21 12.70
N THR A 101 -6.93 6.29 11.43
CA THR A 101 -7.50 7.25 10.47
C THR A 101 -8.85 6.80 9.91
N LEU A 102 -9.20 5.51 10.11
CA LEU A 102 -10.37 4.86 9.55
C LEU A 102 -10.43 4.90 8.01
N ALA A 103 -9.32 5.20 7.33
CA ALA A 103 -9.24 5.27 5.87
C ALA A 103 -9.51 3.89 5.23
N SER A 104 -9.13 2.82 5.92
CA SER A 104 -9.36 1.44 5.49
C SER A 104 -10.61 0.78 6.09
N ALA A 105 -11.50 1.55 6.72
CA ALA A 105 -12.64 0.99 7.44
C ALA A 105 -13.77 0.55 6.49
N ASP A 106 -14.44 -0.55 6.86
CA ASP A 106 -15.72 -0.93 6.27
C ASP A 106 -16.80 0.06 6.77
N SER A 107 -17.67 0.52 5.87
CA SER A 107 -18.71 1.50 6.18
C SER A 107 -20.09 0.84 6.30
N TYR A 108 -20.80 1.14 7.38
CA TYR A 108 -22.10 0.55 7.72
C TYR A 108 -23.15 1.62 8.04
N CYS A 109 -24.37 1.40 7.57
CA CYS A 109 -25.56 2.20 7.82
C CYS A 109 -26.80 1.29 7.67
N GLY A 110 -27.99 1.85 7.90
CA GLY A 110 -29.23 1.08 7.94
C GLY A 110 -29.46 0.44 9.31
N ARG A 111 -30.48 -0.43 9.37
CA ARG A 111 -30.87 -1.14 10.58
C ARG A 111 -30.44 -2.61 10.51
N GLY A 112 -29.68 -3.08 11.49
CA GLY A 112 -29.22 -4.47 11.51
C GLY A 112 -28.26 -4.80 12.63
N GLN A 113 -27.71 -6.00 12.55
CA GLN A 113 -26.64 -6.48 13.40
C GLN A 113 -25.35 -6.58 12.59
N LEU A 114 -24.24 -6.20 13.20
CA LEU A 114 -22.91 -6.25 12.61
C LEU A 114 -21.97 -6.98 13.56
N THR A 115 -21.21 -7.94 13.05
CA THR A 115 -20.11 -8.57 13.77
C THR A 115 -18.80 -8.33 13.03
N ALA A 116 -17.76 -7.93 13.75
CA ALA A 116 -16.42 -7.81 13.19
C ALA A 116 -15.38 -8.33 14.19
N VAL A 117 -14.30 -8.90 13.66
CA VAL A 117 -13.14 -9.35 14.42
C VAL A 117 -11.91 -8.70 13.80
N SER A 118 -11.01 -8.17 14.62
CA SER A 118 -9.75 -7.61 14.12
C SER A 118 -8.87 -8.67 13.50
N VAL A 119 -8.00 -8.26 12.58
CA VAL A 119 -6.97 -9.15 11.98
C VAL A 119 -5.78 -9.36 12.93
N ALA A 120 -5.55 -8.41 13.83
CA ALA A 120 -4.50 -8.44 14.83
C ALA A 120 -5.07 -8.02 16.20
N GLN A 121 -4.24 -7.43 17.06
CA GLN A 121 -4.62 -7.00 18.41
C GLN A 121 -5.45 -5.71 18.43
N THR A 122 -5.56 -5.00 17.32
CA THR A 122 -6.17 -3.66 17.27
C THR A 122 -7.41 -3.62 16.39
N LEU A 123 -8.43 -2.90 16.86
CA LEU A 123 -9.67 -2.63 16.14
C LEU A 123 -10.05 -1.16 16.34
N ALA A 124 -10.48 -0.48 15.28
CA ALA A 124 -10.98 0.89 15.40
C ALA A 124 -12.42 0.98 14.92
N ILE A 125 -13.24 1.72 15.65
CA ILE A 125 -14.65 1.99 15.34
C ILE A 125 -14.79 3.50 15.25
N GLY A 126 -15.48 4.02 14.24
CA GLY A 126 -15.80 5.43 14.18
C GLY A 126 -17.24 5.70 13.81
N LEU A 127 -17.78 6.81 14.29
CA LEU A 127 -19.06 7.35 13.88
C LEU A 127 -18.80 8.67 13.18
N ILE A 128 -19.31 8.82 11.96
CA ILE A 128 -19.37 10.10 11.26
C ILE A 128 -20.84 10.38 10.94
N SER A 129 -21.39 11.49 11.43
CA SER A 129 -22.74 11.94 11.10
C SER A 129 -22.75 13.26 10.33
N SER A 130 -23.70 13.40 9.42
CA SER A 130 -23.93 14.62 8.65
C SER A 130 -24.51 15.73 9.54
N MET A 131 -24.22 16.99 9.22
CA MET A 131 -24.83 18.16 9.88
C MET A 131 -26.36 18.22 9.69
N ASN A 132 -26.89 17.53 8.68
CA ASN A 132 -28.32 17.50 8.36
C ASN A 132 -29.02 16.21 8.81
N SER A 133 -28.34 15.36 9.59
CA SER A 133 -28.90 14.10 10.03
C SER A 133 -29.98 14.27 11.10
N ARG A 134 -30.91 13.32 11.17
CA ARG A 134 -31.84 13.16 12.32
C ARG A 134 -31.23 12.36 13.47
N GLY A 135 -29.99 11.90 13.29
CA GLY A 135 -29.30 11.03 14.23
C GLY A 135 -29.82 9.60 14.21
N GLY A 136 -28.98 8.68 14.64
CA GLY A 136 -29.30 7.27 14.81
C GLY A 136 -28.69 6.71 16.09
N THR A 137 -28.65 5.39 16.21
CA THR A 137 -28.02 4.73 17.35
C THR A 137 -27.12 3.59 16.91
N TYR A 138 -26.07 3.37 17.68
CA TYR A 138 -25.35 2.10 17.66
C TYR A 138 -24.90 1.73 19.06
N TYR A 139 -24.87 0.43 19.31
CA TYR A 139 -24.37 -0.14 20.55
C TYR A 139 -23.65 -1.44 20.24
N CYS A 140 -22.40 -1.54 20.65
CA CYS A 140 -21.53 -2.67 20.43
C CYS A 140 -21.08 -3.27 21.75
N THR A 141 -21.09 -4.59 21.83
CA THR A 141 -20.26 -5.32 22.78
C THR A 141 -18.86 -5.46 22.21
N LEU A 142 -17.84 -5.31 23.04
CA LEU A 142 -16.42 -5.46 22.70
C LEU A 142 -15.79 -6.45 23.66
N VAL A 143 -15.23 -7.53 23.12
CA VAL A 143 -14.60 -8.61 23.89
C VAL A 143 -13.26 -9.00 23.27
N ALA A 144 -12.35 -9.47 24.11
CA ALA A 144 -11.17 -10.18 23.64
C ALA A 144 -11.60 -11.61 23.30
N GLN A 145 -11.62 -11.93 22.01
CA GLN A 145 -11.82 -13.29 21.54
C GLN A 145 -10.44 -13.95 21.48
N ALA A 146 -10.28 -15.12 22.10
CA ALA A 146 -9.07 -15.92 21.92
C ALA A 146 -8.82 -16.05 20.42
N ALA A 147 -7.61 -15.74 19.98
CA ALA A 147 -7.22 -16.03 18.62
C ALA A 147 -7.36 -17.55 18.50
N THR A 148 -8.40 -18.02 17.80
CA THR A 148 -8.40 -19.42 17.37
C THR A 148 -7.09 -19.61 16.59
N PRO A 149 -6.48 -20.80 16.58
CA PRO A 149 -5.61 -21.20 15.49
C PRO A 149 -6.48 -21.32 14.22
N GLY A 150 -7.11 -20.21 13.82
CA GLY A 150 -7.30 -19.92 12.41
C GLY A 150 -5.91 -19.73 11.81
N PRO A 151 -5.78 -19.85 10.48
CA PRO A 151 -4.49 -19.76 9.82
C PRO A 151 -3.74 -18.53 10.37
N SER A 152 -2.56 -18.78 10.96
CA SER A 152 -1.54 -17.79 11.36
C SER A 152 -1.70 -16.56 10.50
N PRO A 153 -1.85 -15.33 11.07
CA PRO A 153 -2.50 -14.17 10.44
C PRO A 153 -2.27 -14.24 8.94
N VAL A 154 -3.29 -14.71 8.19
CA VAL A 154 -3.10 -15.27 6.84
C VAL A 154 -2.03 -14.44 6.17
N CYS A 155 -0.84 -15.02 6.03
CA CYS A 155 0.26 -14.26 5.51
C CYS A 155 -0.26 -13.68 4.17
N SER A 156 -0.38 -12.36 4.11
CA SER A 156 -1.10 -11.67 3.04
C SER A 156 -0.11 -10.79 2.32
N CYS A 157 0.23 -11.22 1.12
CA CYS A 157 1.12 -10.54 0.21
C CYS A 157 0.64 -10.77 -1.22
N GLY A 158 1.13 -9.94 -2.15
CA GLY A 158 0.95 -10.14 -3.58
C GLY A 158 -0.49 -9.97 -4.04
N ALA A 159 -1.29 -9.20 -3.30
CA ALA A 159 -2.67 -8.93 -3.68
C ALA A 159 -2.73 -8.09 -4.96
N ARG A 160 -3.69 -8.41 -5.82
CA ARG A 160 -4.00 -7.65 -7.03
C ARG A 160 -5.51 -7.50 -7.17
N LYS A 161 -5.98 -6.30 -7.50
CA LYS A 161 -7.43 -6.01 -7.56
C LYS A 161 -8.11 -6.54 -8.84
N SER A 162 -7.35 -6.95 -9.85
CA SER A 162 -7.86 -7.47 -11.13
C SER A 162 -6.98 -8.60 -11.66
N THR A 163 -7.57 -9.57 -12.36
CA THR A 163 -6.85 -10.71 -12.97
C THR A 163 -6.52 -10.52 -14.45
N ARG A 164 -7.01 -9.45 -15.11
CA ARG A 164 -6.83 -9.25 -16.55
C ARG A 164 -5.77 -8.18 -16.86
N ILE A 165 -4.70 -8.57 -17.55
CA ILE A 165 -3.74 -7.65 -18.19
C ILE A 165 -3.93 -7.77 -19.70
N VAL A 166 -4.08 -6.64 -20.39
CA VAL A 166 -4.02 -6.57 -21.85
C VAL A 166 -3.09 -5.40 -22.17
N GLY A 167 -2.08 -5.63 -23.02
CA GLY A 167 -0.84 -4.87 -23.12
C GLY A 167 -0.89 -3.34 -22.99
N GLY A 168 0.12 -2.79 -22.30
CA GLY A 168 0.54 -1.37 -22.32
C GLY A 168 -0.60 -0.37 -22.16
N GLN A 169 -1.18 -0.29 -20.96
CA GLN A 169 -2.34 0.53 -20.65
C GLN A 169 -2.21 1.12 -19.25
N ASP A 170 -3.02 2.14 -18.97
CA ASP A 170 -3.28 2.62 -17.62
C ASP A 170 -3.59 1.43 -16.68
N ALA A 171 -2.96 1.41 -15.52
CA ALA A 171 -3.36 0.53 -14.44
C ALA A 171 -4.76 0.93 -13.95
N LEU A 172 -5.50 -0.02 -13.38
CA LEU A 172 -6.75 0.34 -12.71
C LEU A 172 -6.44 1.03 -11.36
N PRO A 173 -7.33 1.90 -10.87
CA PRO A 173 -7.17 2.51 -9.55
C PRO A 173 -6.97 1.45 -8.46
N ASN A 174 -5.81 1.51 -7.80
CA ASN A 174 -5.36 0.59 -6.76
C ASN A 174 -5.20 -0.87 -7.21
N GLU A 175 -4.84 -1.10 -8.49
CA GLU A 175 -4.60 -2.45 -9.02
C GLU A 175 -3.41 -3.13 -8.35
N PHE A 176 -2.36 -2.36 -8.04
CA PHE A 176 -1.09 -2.82 -7.47
C PHE A 176 -0.79 -2.13 -6.13
N PRO A 177 -1.37 -2.59 -5.01
CA PRO A 177 -1.21 -1.95 -3.70
C PRO A 177 0.22 -1.94 -3.15
N SER A 178 1.13 -2.69 -3.76
CA SER A 178 2.54 -2.72 -3.36
C SER A 178 3.37 -1.62 -3.99
N MET A 179 2.83 -0.88 -4.97
CA MET A 179 3.57 0.17 -5.67
C MET A 179 3.88 1.34 -4.74
N VAL A 180 5.08 1.88 -4.90
CA VAL A 180 5.57 3.06 -4.16
C VAL A 180 6.08 4.10 -5.15
N ALA A 181 5.72 5.35 -4.94
CA ALA A 181 6.43 6.49 -5.50
C ALA A 181 7.46 7.01 -4.50
N LEU A 182 8.71 7.12 -4.93
CA LEU A 182 9.77 7.79 -4.18
C LEU A 182 9.85 9.25 -4.63
N VAL A 183 9.70 10.17 -3.68
CA VAL A 183 9.66 11.61 -3.93
C VAL A 183 10.60 12.37 -3.00
N GLU A 184 10.96 13.59 -3.38
CA GLU A 184 11.60 14.53 -2.45
C GLU A 184 10.58 15.00 -1.42
N ARG A 185 11.05 15.20 -0.19
CA ARG A 185 10.21 15.66 0.90
C ARG A 185 9.67 17.06 0.59
N GLY A 186 8.34 17.17 0.51
CA GLY A 186 7.65 18.41 0.17
C GLY A 186 7.50 18.66 -1.33
N GLY A 187 8.01 17.76 -2.19
CA GLY A 187 7.75 17.75 -3.61
C GLY A 187 6.66 16.74 -3.99
N SER A 188 6.15 16.87 -5.22
CA SER A 188 5.18 15.95 -5.84
C SER A 188 5.77 15.17 -7.02
N ASN A 189 7.02 15.48 -7.41
CA ASN A 189 7.66 14.83 -8.55
C ASN A 189 8.19 13.44 -8.16
N VAL A 190 7.73 12.42 -8.87
CA VAL A 190 8.22 11.05 -8.72
C VAL A 190 9.63 10.96 -9.28
N MET A 191 10.55 10.54 -8.44
CA MET A 191 11.96 10.37 -8.80
C MET A 191 12.25 8.96 -9.28
N CYS A 192 11.70 7.98 -8.56
CA CYS A 192 11.84 6.56 -8.79
C CYS A 192 10.62 5.82 -8.23
N GLY A 193 10.46 4.57 -8.66
CA GLY A 193 9.57 3.61 -8.05
C GLY A 193 10.17 2.90 -6.84
N GLY A 194 9.32 2.12 -6.18
CA GLY A 194 9.70 1.15 -5.16
C GLY A 194 8.59 0.14 -4.95
N VAL A 195 8.84 -0.81 -4.05
CA VAL A 195 7.85 -1.82 -3.69
C VAL A 195 7.79 -2.08 -2.19
N ILE A 196 6.58 -2.17 -1.65
CA ILE A 196 6.36 -2.53 -0.25
C ILE A 196 6.66 -4.03 -0.07
N ILE A 197 7.61 -4.37 0.79
CA ILE A 197 7.92 -5.78 1.15
C ILE A 197 7.53 -6.12 2.59
N SER A 198 7.36 -5.11 3.45
CA SER A 198 6.81 -5.24 4.80
C SER A 198 6.16 -3.92 5.23
N ASN A 199 5.57 -3.87 6.44
CA ASN A 199 4.99 -2.64 6.96
C ASN A 199 6.04 -1.58 7.32
N ARG A 200 7.34 -1.89 7.19
CA ARG A 200 8.45 -1.01 7.55
C ARG A 200 9.46 -0.80 6.41
N TYR A 201 9.49 -1.72 5.44
CA TYR A 201 10.53 -1.79 4.44
C TYR A 201 9.96 -1.73 3.02
N VAL A 202 10.64 -0.90 2.21
CA VAL A 202 10.43 -0.76 0.77
C VAL A 202 11.73 -1.15 0.07
N LEU A 203 11.64 -1.89 -1.03
CA LEU A 203 12.77 -2.10 -1.95
C LEU A 203 12.72 -1.07 -3.08
N SER A 204 13.90 -0.63 -3.50
CA SER A 204 14.11 0.20 -4.68
C SER A 204 15.50 -0.08 -5.25
N ALA A 205 15.89 0.62 -6.32
CA ALA A 205 17.23 0.53 -6.89
C ALA A 205 18.22 1.39 -6.07
N ALA A 206 19.49 0.98 -6.04
CA ALA A 206 20.53 1.73 -5.35
C ALA A 206 20.84 3.06 -6.06
N HIS A 207 20.83 3.10 -7.39
CA HIS A 207 21.10 4.32 -8.14
C HIS A 207 20.07 5.44 -7.88
N CYS A 208 18.83 5.09 -7.52
CA CYS A 208 17.76 6.04 -7.21
C CYS A 208 18.05 6.91 -5.96
N ILE A 209 18.83 6.37 -5.03
CA ILE A 209 19.01 6.93 -3.69
C ILE A 209 20.48 7.17 -3.32
N THR A 210 21.40 6.82 -4.21
CA THR A 210 22.83 7.09 -4.03
C THR A 210 23.05 8.58 -3.85
N ASN A 211 23.84 8.95 -2.83
CA ASN A 211 24.11 10.33 -2.43
C ASN A 211 22.89 11.17 -1.99
N LYS A 212 21.75 10.54 -1.65
CA LYS A 212 20.59 11.25 -1.10
C LYS A 212 20.51 11.13 0.42
N ASP A 213 20.11 12.21 1.08
CA ASP A 213 19.83 12.22 2.51
C ASP A 213 18.44 11.64 2.77
N PRO A 214 18.28 10.58 3.60
CA PRO A 214 16.99 10.03 3.99
C PRO A 214 15.97 11.09 4.46
N ARG A 215 16.44 12.15 5.14
CA ARG A 215 15.58 13.21 5.70
C ARG A 215 14.88 14.07 4.64
N ASN A 216 15.39 14.02 3.41
CA ASN A 216 14.87 14.75 2.26
C ASN A 216 14.01 13.87 1.35
N LEU A 217 13.68 12.63 1.76
CA LEU A 217 12.89 11.70 0.96
C LEU A 217 11.59 11.32 1.67
N ALA A 218 10.58 11.00 0.85
CA ALA A 218 9.35 10.39 1.29
C ALA A 218 8.94 9.24 0.37
N VAL A 219 8.29 8.25 0.97
CA VAL A 219 7.67 7.09 0.34
C VAL A 219 6.18 7.36 0.26
N VAL A 220 5.62 7.44 -0.94
CA VAL A 220 4.17 7.60 -1.15
C VAL A 220 3.59 6.27 -1.60
N VAL A 221 2.55 5.82 -0.91
CA VAL A 221 1.86 4.54 -1.15
C VAL A 221 0.39 4.79 -1.48
N GLY A 222 -0.24 3.84 -2.17
CA GLY A 222 -1.68 3.88 -2.45
C GLY A 222 -2.09 4.93 -3.48
N GLU A 223 -1.12 5.60 -4.11
CA GLU A 223 -1.31 6.60 -5.16
C GLU A 223 -1.58 5.95 -6.53
N HIS A 224 -2.33 6.64 -7.38
CA HIS A 224 -2.65 6.20 -8.73
C HIS A 224 -2.52 7.34 -9.76
N ASP A 225 -3.09 8.51 -9.52
CA ASP A 225 -2.95 9.73 -10.33
C ASP A 225 -2.22 10.85 -9.58
N ILE A 226 -0.93 10.99 -9.87
CA ILE A 226 -0.02 11.93 -9.21
C ILE A 226 -0.34 13.41 -9.48
N SER A 227 -1.26 13.73 -10.38
CA SER A 227 -1.65 15.11 -10.68
C SER A 227 -2.75 15.65 -9.76
N THR A 228 -3.54 14.76 -9.16
CA THR A 228 -4.73 15.17 -8.39
C THR A 228 -4.57 14.93 -6.88
N GLY A 229 -3.82 13.89 -6.49
CA GLY A 229 -3.62 13.48 -5.10
C GLY A 229 -4.92 13.22 -4.32
N THR A 230 -6.05 13.03 -5.01
CA THR A 230 -7.41 12.91 -4.43
C THR A 230 -8.26 11.82 -5.07
N ASP A 231 -7.76 11.19 -6.13
CA ASP A 231 -8.33 10.07 -6.87
C ASP A 231 -8.46 8.80 -6.03
N THR A 232 -7.70 8.70 -4.93
CA THR A 232 -7.75 7.59 -3.99
C THR A 232 -7.69 8.07 -2.54
N PRO A 233 -8.59 7.57 -1.64
CA PRO A 233 -8.50 7.87 -0.22
C PRO A 233 -7.32 7.12 0.46
N GLY A 234 -6.59 6.31 -0.30
CA GLY A 234 -5.48 5.49 0.17
C GLY A 234 -4.11 6.16 0.14
N THR A 235 -3.96 7.31 -0.54
CA THR A 235 -2.66 7.98 -0.67
C THR A 235 -2.12 8.38 0.69
N GLN A 236 -0.93 7.88 1.03
CA GLN A 236 -0.25 8.21 2.28
C GLN A 236 1.25 8.38 2.03
N ALA A 237 1.83 9.43 2.62
CA ALA A 237 3.25 9.71 2.56
C ALA A 237 3.94 9.35 3.88
N TYR A 238 5.04 8.62 3.79
CA TYR A 238 5.84 8.16 4.91
C TYR A 238 7.25 8.74 4.80
N LEU A 239 7.72 9.40 5.85
CA LEU A 239 9.10 9.89 5.91
C LEU A 239 10.08 8.71 5.94
N VAL A 240 11.21 8.86 5.25
CA VAL A 240 12.29 7.87 5.28
C VAL A 240 13.15 8.10 6.52
N SER A 241 13.37 7.06 7.32
CA SER A 241 14.23 7.10 8.51
C SER A 241 15.62 6.53 8.26
N ASN A 242 15.75 5.57 7.35
CA ASN A 242 17.03 4.95 7.03
C ASN A 242 17.05 4.42 5.60
N ILE A 243 18.24 4.37 5.04
CA ILE A 243 18.53 3.88 3.70
C ILE A 243 19.71 2.91 3.80
N ARG A 244 19.58 1.76 3.15
CA ARG A 244 20.65 0.77 3.08
C ARG A 244 20.85 0.31 1.65
N ILE A 245 21.89 0.84 1.03
CA ILE A 245 22.39 0.42 -0.29
C ILE A 245 23.15 -0.89 -0.13
N HIS A 246 23.05 -1.80 -1.10
CA HIS A 246 23.88 -2.99 -1.12
C HIS A 246 25.37 -2.59 -1.17
N PRO A 247 26.24 -3.11 -0.26
CA PRO A 247 27.63 -2.65 -0.16
C PRO A 247 28.49 -2.97 -1.39
N GLN A 248 28.02 -3.88 -2.26
CA GLN A 248 28.67 -4.26 -3.52
C GLN A 248 28.03 -3.59 -4.76
N PHE A 249 27.14 -2.61 -4.57
CA PHE A 249 26.57 -1.85 -5.68
C PHE A 249 27.68 -1.25 -6.54
N ASN A 250 27.59 -1.48 -7.85
CA ASN A 250 28.53 -0.99 -8.84
C ASN A 250 27.79 -0.11 -9.85
N ASP A 251 28.13 1.17 -9.90
CA ASP A 251 27.49 2.18 -10.75
C ASP A 251 27.92 2.13 -12.22
N VAL A 252 28.94 1.33 -12.56
CA VAL A 252 29.41 1.13 -13.93
C VAL A 252 28.57 0.09 -14.66
N ASN A 253 28.31 -1.05 -14.03
CA ASN A 253 27.57 -2.16 -14.64
C ASN A 253 26.20 -2.44 -13.99
N TYR A 254 25.81 -1.64 -12.99
CA TYR A 254 24.57 -1.78 -12.22
C TYR A 254 24.40 -3.15 -11.56
N ASP A 255 25.51 -3.83 -11.24
CA ASP A 255 25.47 -5.02 -10.40
C ASP A 255 25.14 -4.64 -8.96
N TYR A 256 24.37 -5.48 -8.27
CA TYR A 256 23.82 -5.19 -6.92
C TYR A 256 23.06 -3.86 -6.81
N ASP A 257 22.34 -3.45 -7.87
CA ASP A 257 21.52 -2.23 -7.88
C ASP A 257 20.22 -2.38 -7.06
N ILE A 258 20.37 -2.56 -5.75
CA ILE A 258 19.28 -2.72 -4.79
C ILE A 258 19.53 -1.89 -3.54
N ALA A 259 18.43 -1.36 -3.00
CA ALA A 259 18.41 -0.69 -1.72
C ALA A 259 17.16 -1.03 -0.91
N ILE A 260 17.34 -1.01 0.42
CA ILE A 260 16.26 -1.08 1.39
C ILE A 260 16.02 0.33 1.93
N ILE A 261 14.79 0.80 1.80
CA ILE A 261 14.31 2.05 2.37
C ILE A 261 13.47 1.69 3.60
N THR A 262 13.84 2.24 4.75
CA THR A 262 13.09 2.08 6.00
C THR A 262 12.27 3.33 6.27
N VAL A 263 10.95 3.17 6.41
CA VAL A 263 10.06 4.28 6.75
C VAL A 263 10.04 4.54 8.26
N ALA A 264 9.79 5.79 8.65
CA ALA A 264 9.78 6.24 10.04
C ALA A 264 8.55 5.73 10.82
N GLN A 265 7.42 5.53 10.11
CA GLN A 265 6.16 5.02 10.67
C GLN A 265 5.74 3.77 9.91
N ASN A 266 5.06 2.85 10.60
CA ASN A 266 4.61 1.61 9.98
C ASN A 266 3.49 1.89 8.97
N ILE A 267 3.64 1.35 7.76
CA ILE A 267 2.64 1.36 6.70
C ILE A 267 1.42 0.57 7.16
N GLN A 268 0.25 1.22 7.15
CA GLN A 268 -1.00 0.57 7.51
C GLN A 268 -1.54 -0.23 6.33
N PHE A 269 -1.42 -1.55 6.40
CA PHE A 269 -1.87 -2.40 5.31
C PHE A 269 -3.38 -2.40 5.15
N ASN A 270 -3.83 -2.24 3.91
CA ASN A 270 -5.22 -2.21 3.50
C ASN A 270 -5.33 -2.53 1.99
N LYS A 271 -6.50 -2.31 1.39
CA LYS A 271 -6.73 -2.54 -0.05
C LYS A 271 -5.96 -1.59 -1.00
N TYR A 272 -5.38 -0.52 -0.47
CA TYR A 272 -4.64 0.50 -1.22
C TYR A 272 -3.12 0.37 -1.05
N ALA A 273 -2.67 -0.05 0.15
CA ALA A 273 -1.27 -0.28 0.45
C ALA A 273 -1.09 -1.67 1.08
N SER A 274 -0.37 -2.58 0.42
CA SER A 274 -0.09 -3.92 0.96
C SER A 274 1.19 -4.50 0.35
N PRO A 275 1.87 -5.45 1.01
CA PRO A 275 3.17 -5.91 0.54
C PRO A 275 3.03 -6.84 -0.67
N VAL A 276 4.02 -6.81 -1.55
CA VAL A 276 4.23 -7.86 -2.56
C VAL A 276 4.77 -9.12 -1.89
N CYS A 277 4.58 -10.30 -2.50
CA CYS A 277 5.30 -11.48 -2.03
C CYS A 277 6.76 -11.43 -2.47
N LEU A 278 7.69 -11.70 -1.54
CA LEU A 278 9.07 -12.02 -1.93
C LEU A 278 9.10 -13.42 -2.57
N PRO A 279 9.94 -13.64 -3.60
CA PRO A 279 9.93 -14.87 -4.40
C PRO A 279 10.60 -16.08 -3.72
N PHE A 280 10.32 -16.33 -2.42
CA PHE A 280 10.90 -17.48 -1.70
C PHE A 280 10.54 -18.83 -2.34
N LYS A 281 9.28 -19.00 -2.77
CA LYS A 281 8.82 -20.18 -3.53
C LYS A 281 9.54 -20.35 -4.87
N PHE A 282 10.07 -19.25 -5.42
CA PHE A 282 10.74 -19.19 -6.71
C PHE A 282 12.24 -18.93 -6.59
N ALA A 283 12.86 -19.21 -5.42
CA ALA A 283 14.25 -18.85 -5.17
C ALA A 283 15.24 -19.43 -6.20
N ASN A 284 14.95 -20.60 -6.77
CA ASN A 284 15.76 -21.26 -7.81
C ASN A 284 15.15 -21.15 -9.21
N TYR A 285 14.21 -20.23 -9.43
CA TYR A 285 13.52 -20.08 -10.71
C TYR A 285 14.13 -18.91 -11.49
N ASP A 286 14.54 -19.16 -12.73
CA ASP A 286 15.22 -18.17 -13.58
C ASP A 286 14.24 -17.23 -14.31
N PHE A 287 12.94 -17.55 -14.28
CA PHE A 287 11.84 -16.89 -14.99
C PHE A 287 12.00 -16.85 -16.52
N ALA A 288 12.94 -17.55 -17.13
CA ALA A 288 13.17 -17.49 -18.57
C ALA A 288 11.91 -17.92 -19.36
N GLY A 289 11.53 -17.14 -20.37
CA GLY A 289 10.31 -17.35 -21.16
C GLY A 289 9.00 -17.00 -20.43
N GLN A 290 9.07 -16.54 -19.18
CA GLN A 290 7.89 -16.05 -18.45
C GLN A 290 7.62 -14.58 -18.77
N LYS A 291 6.37 -14.16 -18.54
CA LYS A 291 5.96 -12.76 -18.59
C LYS A 291 6.05 -12.14 -17.21
N LEU A 292 6.66 -10.96 -17.13
CA LEU A 292 6.67 -10.11 -15.96
C LEU A 292 5.94 -8.81 -16.27
N THR A 293 5.25 -8.26 -15.27
CA THR A 293 4.59 -6.96 -15.37
C THR A 293 5.43 -5.91 -14.69
N ILE A 294 5.79 -4.86 -15.43
CA ILE A 294 6.40 -3.63 -14.91
C ILE A 294 5.28 -2.63 -14.66
N ILE A 295 5.40 -1.87 -13.57
CA ILE A 295 4.46 -0.80 -13.22
C ILE A 295 5.23 0.46 -12.79
N GLY A 296 4.71 1.63 -13.14
CA GLY A 296 5.32 2.90 -12.76
C GLY A 296 4.70 4.13 -13.42
N TRP A 297 5.23 5.30 -13.07
CA TRP A 297 4.85 6.61 -13.62
C TRP A 297 5.92 7.17 -14.56
N GLY A 298 6.77 6.27 -15.08
CA GLY A 298 7.84 6.63 -15.99
C GLY A 298 7.37 7.11 -17.34
N THR A 299 8.25 7.84 -18.03
CA THR A 299 8.00 8.38 -19.37
C THR A 299 7.58 7.26 -20.31
N ILE A 300 6.50 7.44 -21.07
CA ILE A 300 6.00 6.42 -22.00
C ILE A 300 6.92 6.12 -23.20
N PHE A 301 7.92 6.98 -23.44
CA PHE A 301 9.04 6.80 -24.35
C PHE A 301 10.19 7.72 -23.91
N ILE A 302 11.40 7.51 -24.42
CA ILE A 302 12.60 8.29 -24.05
C ILE A 302 12.36 9.79 -24.24
N GLY A 303 12.53 10.58 -23.18
CA GLY A 303 12.32 12.04 -23.21
C GLY A 303 10.87 12.47 -23.45
N GLY A 304 9.93 11.53 -23.41
CA GLY A 304 8.50 11.79 -23.52
C GLY A 304 7.88 12.33 -22.23
N PRO A 305 6.57 12.67 -22.26
CA PRO A 305 5.87 13.09 -21.06
C PRO A 305 5.77 11.93 -20.05
N THR A 306 5.87 12.27 -18.76
CA THR A 306 5.51 11.36 -17.68
C THR A 306 3.98 11.28 -17.58
N PRO A 307 3.38 10.08 -17.62
CA PRO A 307 1.96 9.91 -17.42
C PRO A 307 1.61 10.25 -15.96
N ASN A 308 0.49 10.94 -15.76
CA ASN A 308 0.00 11.21 -14.41
C ASN A 308 -0.60 9.95 -13.77
N VAL A 309 -1.16 9.07 -14.59
CA VAL A 309 -1.78 7.81 -14.17
C VAL A 309 -0.75 6.68 -14.20
N LEU A 310 -0.75 5.84 -13.17
CA LEU A 310 0.11 4.65 -13.07
C LEU A 310 -0.05 3.77 -14.33
N GLN A 311 1.05 3.44 -14.97
CA GLN A 311 1.08 2.57 -16.17
C GLN A 311 1.45 1.14 -15.79
N LYS A 312 1.09 0.19 -16.68
CA LYS A 312 1.58 -1.18 -16.62
C LYS A 312 1.93 -1.73 -18.01
N VAL A 313 2.97 -2.54 -18.06
CA VAL A 313 3.39 -3.23 -19.28
C VAL A 313 3.88 -4.64 -18.99
N ASP A 314 3.51 -5.58 -19.85
CA ASP A 314 4.03 -6.94 -19.81
C ASP A 314 5.25 -7.06 -20.72
N VAL A 315 6.32 -7.62 -20.15
CA VAL A 315 7.58 -7.91 -20.83
C VAL A 315 7.96 -9.38 -20.68
N ASP A 316 8.66 -9.91 -21.66
CA ASP A 316 9.12 -11.29 -21.70
C ASP A 316 10.54 -11.38 -21.13
N VAL A 317 10.77 -12.33 -20.23
CA VAL A 317 12.11 -12.61 -19.72
C VAL A 317 12.87 -13.44 -20.75
N ILE A 318 14.05 -12.97 -21.13
CA ILE A 318 14.94 -13.71 -22.03
C ILE A 318 15.94 -14.55 -21.25
N ASN A 319 16.42 -15.62 -21.89
CA ASN A 319 17.43 -16.49 -21.31
C ASN A 319 18.72 -15.71 -20.99
N GLN A 320 19.36 -16.05 -19.86
CA GLN A 320 20.57 -15.38 -19.38
C GLN A 320 21.71 -15.42 -20.40
N ASP A 321 21.91 -16.54 -21.09
CA ASP A 321 22.98 -16.71 -22.08
C ASP A 321 22.72 -15.81 -23.30
N VAL A 322 21.48 -15.77 -23.78
CA VAL A 322 21.06 -14.87 -24.86
C VAL A 322 21.29 -13.41 -24.47
N CYS A 323 20.95 -13.03 -23.23
CA CYS A 323 21.21 -11.68 -22.77
C CYS A 323 22.71 -11.38 -22.64
N LYS A 324 23.51 -12.34 -22.18
CA LYS A 324 24.96 -12.20 -22.03
C LYS A 324 25.67 -11.91 -23.35
N TRP A 325 25.14 -12.42 -24.47
CA TRP A 325 25.62 -12.06 -25.82
C TRP A 325 25.44 -10.57 -26.13
N ALA A 326 24.32 -9.98 -25.74
CA ALA A 326 24.04 -8.55 -25.92
C ALA A 326 24.71 -7.67 -24.85
N VAL A 327 24.89 -8.20 -23.64
CA VAL A 327 25.42 -7.50 -22.47
C VAL A 327 26.57 -8.32 -21.87
N PRO A 328 27.81 -8.20 -22.39
CA PRO A 328 28.94 -9.02 -21.94
C PRO A 328 29.30 -8.86 -20.46
N SER A 329 28.93 -7.74 -19.82
CA SER A 329 29.13 -7.49 -18.39
C SER A 329 28.06 -8.10 -17.48
N LEU A 330 27.01 -8.72 -18.03
CA LEU A 330 25.85 -9.21 -17.30
C LEU A 330 26.23 -10.22 -16.21
N THR A 331 25.70 -10.05 -15.01
CA THR A 331 25.98 -10.94 -13.88
C THR A 331 24.80 -11.86 -13.58
N SER A 332 25.00 -12.90 -12.75
CA SER A 332 23.89 -13.76 -12.32
C SER A 332 22.82 -13.02 -11.52
N ARG A 333 23.18 -11.90 -10.87
CA ARG A 333 22.27 -11.04 -10.08
C ARG A 333 21.40 -10.14 -10.95
N GLN A 334 21.50 -10.25 -12.26
CA GLN A 334 20.73 -9.48 -13.22
C GLN A 334 19.80 -10.41 -14.02
N ILE A 335 18.62 -9.89 -14.34
CA ILE A 335 17.58 -10.55 -15.15
C ILE A 335 17.24 -9.65 -16.33
N CYS A 336 17.15 -10.24 -17.52
CA CYS A 336 16.90 -9.48 -18.73
C CYS A 336 15.49 -9.67 -19.26
N THR A 337 14.92 -8.58 -19.74
CA THR A 337 13.61 -8.55 -20.38
C THR A 337 13.73 -8.00 -21.79
N TYR A 338 12.99 -8.58 -22.72
CA TYR A 338 12.92 -8.07 -24.08
C TYR A 338 11.60 -8.45 -24.72
N THR A 339 10.81 -7.43 -25.05
CA THR A 339 9.61 -7.55 -25.87
C THR A 339 9.64 -6.44 -26.91
N PRO A 340 9.48 -6.73 -28.22
CA PRO A 340 9.54 -5.71 -29.25
C PRO A 340 8.60 -4.54 -28.95
N GLY A 341 9.16 -3.33 -28.89
CA GLY A 341 8.43 -2.08 -28.63
C GLY A 341 7.91 -1.90 -27.19
N LYS A 342 8.37 -2.69 -26.22
CA LYS A 342 7.96 -2.59 -24.81
C LYS A 342 9.13 -2.74 -23.85
N ASP A 343 9.27 -1.82 -22.92
CA ASP A 343 10.26 -1.86 -21.83
C ASP A 343 9.87 -0.91 -20.69
N ALA A 344 10.59 -0.96 -19.56
CA ALA A 344 10.59 0.12 -18.57
C ALA A 344 11.25 1.38 -19.15
N CYS A 345 10.90 2.56 -18.62
CA CYS A 345 11.52 3.80 -19.06
C CYS A 345 11.88 4.78 -17.94
N GLN A 346 12.23 6.02 -18.28
CA GLN A 346 12.71 7.02 -17.30
C GLN A 346 11.68 7.19 -16.19
N PHE A 347 12.13 7.28 -14.93
CA PHE A 347 11.30 7.34 -13.70
C PHE A 347 10.56 6.06 -13.28
N ASP A 348 10.63 4.96 -14.04
CA ASP A 348 10.22 3.63 -13.54
C ASP A 348 11.33 2.94 -12.71
N SER A 349 12.55 3.47 -12.76
CA SER A 349 13.72 2.98 -12.02
C SER A 349 13.40 2.71 -10.54
N GLY A 350 13.86 1.57 -10.03
CA GLY A 350 13.55 1.12 -8.67
C GLY A 350 12.17 0.51 -8.50
N GLY A 351 11.28 0.62 -9.50
CA GLY A 351 9.99 -0.05 -9.54
C GLY A 351 10.10 -1.58 -9.70
N PRO A 352 9.00 -2.31 -9.50
CA PRO A 352 9.02 -3.76 -9.47
C PRO A 352 8.86 -4.41 -10.85
N LEU A 353 9.52 -5.56 -11.04
CA LEU A 353 9.13 -6.57 -12.02
C LEU A 353 8.31 -7.63 -11.29
N LEU A 354 7.04 -7.75 -11.65
CA LEU A 354 6.07 -8.59 -10.96
C LEU A 354 5.79 -9.88 -11.73
N TYR A 355 6.00 -11.03 -11.10
CA TYR A 355 5.56 -12.33 -11.60
C TYR A 355 4.18 -12.67 -11.01
N THR A 356 3.22 -12.99 -11.87
CA THR A 356 1.92 -13.50 -11.41
C THR A 356 1.98 -15.02 -11.33
N ASP A 357 1.88 -15.59 -10.14
CA ASP A 357 1.83 -17.05 -9.98
C ASP A 357 0.55 -17.60 -10.61
N PRO A 358 0.62 -18.43 -11.67
CA PRO A 358 -0.55 -18.91 -12.38
C PRO A 358 -1.46 -19.80 -11.51
N GLN A 359 -0.93 -20.37 -10.42
CA GLN A 359 -1.72 -21.22 -9.52
C GLN A 359 -2.57 -20.42 -8.54
N THR A 360 -2.08 -19.26 -8.11
CA THR A 360 -2.67 -18.49 -7.00
C THR A 360 -3.17 -17.10 -7.42
N GLY A 361 -2.72 -16.60 -8.56
CA GLY A 361 -2.94 -15.22 -9.01
C GLY A 361 -2.18 -14.17 -8.20
N LEU A 362 -1.32 -14.59 -7.26
CA LEU A 362 -0.56 -13.68 -6.40
C LEU A 362 0.66 -13.11 -7.13
N LEU A 363 1.00 -11.87 -6.78
CA LEU A 363 2.15 -11.15 -7.32
C LEU A 363 3.40 -11.40 -6.47
N PHE A 364 4.47 -11.80 -7.15
CA PHE A 364 5.80 -11.99 -6.59
C PHE A 364 6.79 -11.01 -7.20
N HIS A 365 7.66 -10.44 -6.38
CA HIS A 365 8.66 -9.48 -6.80
C HIS A 365 9.89 -10.17 -7.40
N ALA A 366 9.88 -10.39 -8.71
CA ALA A 366 10.92 -11.14 -9.41
C ALA A 366 12.17 -10.30 -9.69
N GLY A 367 12.01 -8.99 -9.88
CA GLY A 367 13.12 -8.09 -10.17
C GLY A 367 12.86 -6.63 -9.82
N ILE A 368 13.90 -5.81 -9.92
CA ILE A 368 13.85 -4.34 -9.74
C ILE A 368 14.30 -3.68 -11.03
N VAL A 369 13.52 -2.71 -11.52
CA VAL A 369 13.87 -1.90 -12.69
C VAL A 369 15.18 -1.17 -12.41
N SER A 370 16.20 -1.42 -13.22
CA SER A 370 17.56 -0.91 -12.98
C SER A 370 18.07 -0.09 -14.16
N SER A 371 18.57 -0.76 -15.21
CA SER A 371 19.24 -0.09 -16.32
C SER A 371 18.71 -0.53 -17.68
N GLY A 372 18.64 0.42 -18.59
CA GLY A 372 18.43 0.23 -20.02
C GLY A 372 19.02 1.45 -20.73
N LYS A 373 19.80 1.26 -21.79
CA LYS A 373 20.40 2.40 -22.52
C LYS A 373 19.32 3.26 -23.17
N LEU A 374 18.26 2.62 -23.68
CA LEU A 374 17.14 3.23 -24.38
C LEU A 374 15.89 2.36 -24.14
N CYS A 375 14.83 2.95 -23.57
CA CYS A 375 13.56 2.26 -23.34
C CYS A 375 12.99 1.72 -24.66
N ALA A 376 12.54 0.47 -24.66
CA ALA A 376 11.89 -0.18 -25.80
C ALA A 376 12.75 -0.19 -27.07
N SER A 377 14.09 -0.22 -26.90
CA SER A 377 15.04 -0.38 -27.98
C SER A 377 14.72 -1.63 -28.79
N ALA A 378 14.66 -1.49 -30.11
CA ALA A 378 14.28 -2.57 -31.01
C ALA A 378 15.25 -3.77 -30.99
N ASN A 379 16.46 -3.63 -30.41
CA ASN A 379 17.48 -4.67 -30.41
C ASN A 379 18.28 -4.79 -29.10
N GLU A 380 17.90 -4.06 -28.03
CA GLU A 380 18.63 -4.13 -26.75
C GLU A 380 17.67 -4.59 -25.64
N PRO A 381 18.07 -5.59 -24.82
CA PRO A 381 17.27 -6.01 -23.68
C PRO A 381 17.37 -5.01 -22.52
N GLY A 382 16.28 -4.88 -21.77
CA GLY A 382 16.31 -4.22 -20.45
C GLY A 382 17.03 -5.09 -19.44
N VAL A 383 17.88 -4.49 -18.59
CA VAL A 383 18.68 -5.20 -17.58
C VAL A 383 18.24 -4.77 -16.18
N ASN A 384 17.66 -5.72 -15.46
CA ASN A 384 17.02 -5.50 -14.18
C ASN A 384 17.74 -6.26 -13.07
N THR A 385 17.62 -5.84 -11.82
CA THR A 385 18.17 -6.62 -10.70
C THR A 385 17.29 -7.86 -10.46
N ARG A 386 17.90 -9.02 -10.30
CA ARG A 386 17.26 -10.31 -10.00
C ARG A 386 17.09 -10.47 -8.49
N VAL A 387 15.85 -10.43 -8.00
CA VAL A 387 15.56 -10.42 -6.56
C VAL A 387 15.85 -11.77 -5.90
N THR A 388 15.67 -12.88 -6.61
CA THR A 388 15.91 -14.24 -6.08
C THR A 388 17.35 -14.43 -5.58
N GLU A 389 18.33 -13.86 -6.29
CA GLU A 389 19.75 -13.91 -5.92
C GLU A 389 20.10 -13.06 -4.68
N LEU A 390 19.23 -12.12 -4.32
CA LEU A 390 19.47 -11.13 -3.26
C LEU A 390 18.55 -11.33 -2.05
N LEU A 391 17.74 -12.38 -2.03
CA LEU A 391 16.81 -12.71 -0.94
C LEU A 391 17.51 -12.78 0.42
N ASN A 392 18.70 -13.40 0.49
CA ASN A 392 19.46 -13.52 1.73
C ASN A 392 19.86 -12.14 2.28
N TRP A 393 20.35 -11.26 1.40
CA TRP A 393 20.69 -9.90 1.79
C TRP A 393 19.44 -9.12 2.23
N ILE A 394 18.32 -9.26 1.52
CA ILE A 394 17.05 -8.62 1.89
C ILE A 394 16.62 -9.05 3.30
N VAL A 395 16.57 -10.35 3.58
CA VAL A 395 16.11 -10.87 4.88
C VAL A 395 17.03 -10.45 6.03
N GLN A 396 18.35 -10.43 5.80
CA GLN A 396 19.32 -10.02 6.82
C GLN A 396 19.23 -8.53 7.17
N ASN A 397 18.91 -7.69 6.18
CA ASN A 397 19.01 -6.24 6.31
C ASN A 397 17.66 -5.53 6.45
N ALA A 398 16.57 -6.26 6.26
CA ALA A 398 15.19 -5.84 6.52
C ALA A 398 14.48 -6.95 7.32
N PRO A 399 14.81 -7.16 8.61
CA PRO A 399 14.19 -8.23 9.39
C PRO A 399 12.69 -7.96 9.61
N ALA A 400 11.85 -8.83 9.06
CA ALA A 400 10.39 -8.79 9.21
C ALA A 400 9.80 -10.21 9.06
N ASP A 401 8.55 -10.38 9.49
CA ASP A 401 7.80 -11.62 9.30
C ASP A 401 7.27 -11.70 7.86
N TYR A 402 8.17 -12.06 6.94
CA TYR A 402 7.82 -12.19 5.53
C TYR A 402 6.95 -13.40 5.26
N CYS A 403 6.03 -13.18 4.33
CA CYS A 403 5.24 -14.22 3.72
C CYS A 403 6.07 -15.21 2.91
N ARG A 404 6.05 -16.48 3.32
CA ARG A 404 6.64 -17.60 2.56
C ARG A 404 5.49 -18.44 1.96
N LYS A 405 4.92 -17.94 0.87
CA LYS A 405 3.85 -18.61 0.10
C LYS A 405 4.40 -19.43 -1.05
#